data_AF-A0A939QZ03-F1
#
_entry.id   AF-A0A939QZ03-F1
#
_cell.length_a   1.000
_cell.length_b   1.000
_cell.length_c   1.000
_cell.angle_alpha   90.00
_cell.angle_beta   90.00
_cell.angle_gamma   90.00
#
_symmetry.space_group_name_H-M   'P 1'
#
loop_
_entity.id
_entity.type
_entity.pdbx_description
1 polymer ?
#
loop_
_entity_poly.entity_id
_entity_poly.type
_entity_poly.pdbx_seq_one_letter_code
_entity_poly.pdbx_strand_id
1 'polypeptide(L)'
;MKTTLNATLAAAALFGLTAAAAPALAETPREATVIVSGEGEATLTPDMAILTMAVVREAETAADALSANNEAMAAVLADLKQAGVEERDVQTSGFSVSPRYRQDPSTDGGYEAPEIAGYQVSNSVTVRVRDLTALGGIIDRSVKLGVNDGGNIALTNDNPDAAVAEARKEAVADAAAKAKALTDAAGVKLGRIIEINENFARPMPQPIYRAAMAKEMSDASVPIASGENSYTVTVNITYAIEQ
;
A
#
# COMPACT_ATOMS: atom_id res chain seq x y z
N MET A 1 54.65 -57.26 69.44
CA MET A 1 56.09 -56.93 69.59
C MET A 1 56.75 -57.18 68.24
N LYS A 2 57.27 -56.11 67.60
CA LYS A 2 58.36 -56.07 66.60
C LYS A 2 58.27 -56.89 65.30
N THR A 3 58.36 -56.16 64.16
CA THR A 3 59.13 -56.43 62.90
C THR A 3 58.87 -57.75 62.14
N THR A 4 58.78 -57.86 60.81
CA THR A 4 59.53 -57.30 59.65
C THR A 4 58.81 -57.81 58.38
N LEU A 5 58.60 -56.99 57.34
CA LEU A 5 59.38 -56.90 56.08
C LEU A 5 59.14 -58.04 55.07
N ASN A 6 58.48 -57.76 53.94
CA ASN A 6 59.08 -57.81 52.58
C ASN A 6 58.05 -57.66 51.45
N ALA A 7 58.47 -56.91 50.44
CA ALA A 7 57.75 -56.49 49.25
C ALA A 7 57.89 -57.50 48.09
N THR A 8 56.90 -57.51 47.19
CA THR A 8 57.07 -57.99 45.81
C THR A 8 56.14 -57.25 44.84
N LEU A 9 56.72 -56.94 43.68
CA LEU A 9 56.25 -56.21 42.50
C LEU A 9 54.88 -56.65 41.93
N ALA A 10 54.14 -55.70 41.35
CA ALA A 10 53.53 -55.86 40.02
C ALA A 10 53.17 -54.49 39.42
N ALA A 11 53.72 -54.21 38.23
CA ALA A 11 53.41 -53.05 37.40
C ALA A 11 52.10 -53.27 36.63
N ALA A 12 51.28 -52.22 36.51
CA ALA A 12 50.17 -52.18 35.55
C ALA A 12 49.96 -50.75 35.05
N ALA A 13 49.82 -50.64 33.73
CA ALA A 13 49.91 -49.43 32.92
C ALA A 13 48.82 -48.38 33.20
N LEU A 14 49.22 -47.11 33.35
CA LEU A 14 48.31 -45.98 33.25
C LEU A 14 48.11 -45.64 31.76
N PHE A 15 46.98 -46.05 31.20
CA PHE A 15 46.45 -45.46 29.97
C PHE A 15 46.01 -44.02 30.30
N GLY A 16 46.71 -43.04 29.74
CA GLY A 16 46.35 -41.63 29.83
C GLY A 16 45.02 -41.38 29.13
N LEU A 17 43.99 -41.06 29.91
CA LEU A 17 42.72 -40.56 29.41
C LEU A 17 42.88 -39.07 29.11
N THR A 18 43.24 -38.72 27.88
CA THR A 18 43.18 -37.32 27.42
C THR A 18 41.71 -36.96 27.20
N ALA A 19 41.09 -36.37 28.22
CA ALA A 19 39.78 -35.74 28.08
C ALA A 19 39.92 -34.55 27.13
N ALA A 20 39.41 -34.70 25.91
CA ALA A 20 39.22 -33.57 25.00
C ALA A 20 38.12 -32.67 25.57
N ALA A 21 38.51 -31.52 26.13
CA ALA A 21 37.56 -30.48 26.50
C ALA A 21 36.99 -29.87 25.21
N ALA A 22 35.71 -30.16 24.92
CA ALA A 22 34.97 -29.42 23.90
C ALA A 22 34.79 -27.96 24.38
N PRO A 23 34.95 -26.95 23.51
CA PRO A 23 34.68 -25.57 23.90
C PRO A 23 33.19 -25.43 24.23
N ALA A 24 32.88 -25.05 25.47
CA ALA A 24 31.55 -24.61 25.84
C ALA A 24 31.22 -23.36 25.00
N LEU A 25 30.20 -23.45 24.15
CA LEU A 25 29.59 -22.28 23.52
C LEU A 25 29.09 -21.40 24.67
N ALA A 26 29.73 -20.26 24.89
CA ALA A 26 29.26 -19.26 25.83
C ALA A 26 27.89 -18.77 25.34
N GLU A 27 26.82 -19.17 26.03
CA GLU A 27 25.51 -18.54 25.87
C GLU A 27 25.66 -17.06 26.27
N THR A 28 25.66 -16.17 25.29
CA THR A 28 25.58 -14.73 25.55
C THR A 28 24.31 -14.45 26.36
N PRO A 29 24.40 -13.78 27.53
CA PRO A 29 23.23 -13.46 28.33
C PRO A 29 22.19 -12.72 27.48
N ARG A 30 20.96 -13.22 27.44
CA ARG A 30 19.86 -12.56 26.74
C ARG A 30 19.45 -11.32 27.54
N GLU A 31 19.63 -10.15 26.95
CA GLU A 31 19.17 -8.88 27.54
C GLU A 31 17.64 -8.92 27.72
N ALA A 32 17.15 -8.50 28.89
CA ALA A 32 15.72 -8.41 29.16
C ALA A 32 15.13 -7.21 28.40
N THR A 33 14.03 -7.42 27.68
CA THR A 33 13.46 -6.41 26.79
C THR A 33 11.95 -6.32 26.89
N VAL A 34 11.40 -5.13 26.65
CA VAL A 34 9.97 -4.93 26.35
C VAL A 34 9.83 -4.48 24.90
N ILE A 35 8.94 -5.14 24.16
CA ILE A 35 8.66 -4.84 22.75
C ILE A 35 7.24 -4.32 22.67
N VAL A 36 7.07 -3.16 22.04
CA VAL A 36 5.78 -2.49 21.88
C VAL A 36 5.57 -2.05 20.45
N SER A 37 4.31 -2.01 20.03
CA SER A 37 3.88 -1.38 18.78
C SER A 37 3.10 -0.11 19.11
N GLY A 38 3.56 1.02 18.57
CA GLY A 38 2.88 2.30 18.63
C GLY A 38 2.24 2.66 17.31
N GLU A 39 1.10 3.32 17.37
CA GLU A 39 0.34 3.80 16.22
C GLU A 39 0.12 5.30 16.33
N GLY A 40 0.20 6.00 15.21
CA GLY A 40 -0.06 7.43 15.14
C GLY A 40 -0.80 7.76 13.85
N GLU A 41 -1.60 8.81 13.89
CA GLU A 41 -2.54 9.14 12.82
C GLU A 41 -2.57 10.65 12.59
N ALA A 42 -2.42 11.07 11.34
CA ALA A 42 -2.61 12.47 10.96
C ALA A 42 -3.63 12.58 9.83
N THR A 43 -4.52 13.55 9.95
CA THR A 43 -5.51 13.84 8.91
C THR A 43 -5.07 15.00 8.04
N LEU A 44 -5.45 14.95 6.76
CA LEU A 44 -5.18 16.01 5.79
C LEU A 44 -6.36 16.11 4.82
N THR A 45 -6.83 17.33 4.56
CA THR A 45 -7.84 17.56 3.53
C THR A 45 -7.22 17.30 2.15
N PRO A 46 -7.87 16.54 1.25
CA PRO A 46 -7.36 16.32 -0.11
C PRO A 46 -7.16 17.63 -0.87
N ASP A 47 -6.04 17.74 -1.59
CA ASP A 47 -5.71 18.88 -2.45
C ASP A 47 -5.74 18.54 -3.95
N MET A 48 -5.94 17.26 -4.28
CA MET A 48 -5.86 16.75 -5.63
C MET A 48 -6.81 15.55 -5.81
N ALA A 49 -7.21 15.29 -7.05
CA ALA A 49 -7.85 14.04 -7.44
C ALA A 49 -7.00 13.28 -8.45
N ILE A 50 -7.04 11.95 -8.37
CA ILE A 50 -6.63 11.06 -9.45
C ILE A 50 -7.91 10.57 -10.12
N LEU A 51 -8.07 10.91 -11.38
CA LEU A 51 -9.20 10.54 -12.22
C LEU A 51 -8.73 9.52 -13.25
N THR A 52 -9.34 8.33 -13.24
CA THR A 52 -9.12 7.33 -14.30
C THR A 52 -10.35 7.25 -15.18
N MET A 53 -10.14 7.46 -16.47
CA MET A 53 -11.18 7.45 -17.49
C MET A 53 -10.73 6.64 -18.71
N ALA A 54 -11.67 6.09 -19.47
CA ALA A 54 -11.37 5.30 -20.65
C ALA A 54 -12.29 5.65 -21.82
N VAL A 55 -11.71 5.58 -23.01
CA VAL A 55 -12.40 5.65 -24.28
C VAL A 55 -12.50 4.24 -24.82
N VAL A 56 -13.73 3.77 -25.01
CA VAL A 56 -14.02 2.48 -25.66
C VAL A 56 -14.69 2.76 -27.00
N ARG A 57 -14.19 2.12 -28.06
CA ARG A 57 -14.77 2.18 -29.41
C ARG A 57 -14.89 0.79 -29.99
N GLU A 58 -15.93 0.59 -30.76
CA GLU A 58 -16.22 -0.67 -31.45
C GLU A 58 -16.40 -0.40 -32.94
N ALA A 59 -15.93 -1.33 -33.77
CA ALA A 59 -16.17 -1.33 -35.21
C ALA A 59 -16.09 -2.76 -35.76
N GLU A 60 -16.50 -2.95 -37.02
CA GLU A 60 -16.42 -4.25 -37.70
C GLU A 60 -14.97 -4.72 -37.88
N THR A 61 -14.03 -3.79 -38.08
CA THR A 61 -12.60 -4.09 -38.19
C THR A 61 -11.81 -3.50 -37.02
N ALA A 62 -10.72 -4.16 -36.65
CA ALA A 62 -9.81 -3.65 -35.62
C ALA A 62 -9.18 -2.30 -36.01
N ALA A 63 -8.94 -2.09 -37.31
CA ALA A 63 -8.35 -0.86 -37.84
C ALA A 63 -9.30 0.34 -37.65
N ASP A 64 -10.58 0.16 -37.97
CA ASP A 64 -11.58 1.23 -37.82
C ASP A 64 -11.83 1.53 -36.34
N ALA A 65 -11.92 0.50 -35.50
CA ALA A 65 -12.09 0.66 -34.05
C ALA A 65 -10.89 1.40 -33.42
N LEU A 66 -9.67 1.10 -33.87
CA LEU A 66 -8.44 1.78 -33.44
C LEU A 66 -8.41 3.24 -33.90
N SER A 67 -8.73 3.50 -35.17
CA SER A 67 -8.76 4.86 -35.71
C SER A 67 -9.74 5.75 -34.93
N ALA A 68 -10.95 5.26 -34.71
CA ALA A 68 -11.98 5.97 -33.95
C ALA A 68 -11.57 6.18 -32.47
N ASN A 69 -10.88 5.21 -31.87
CA ASN A 69 -10.37 5.34 -30.50
C ASN A 69 -9.29 6.42 -30.40
N ASN A 70 -8.33 6.43 -31.35
CA ASN A 70 -7.23 7.38 -31.37
C ASN A 70 -7.73 8.82 -31.55
N GLU A 71 -8.71 9.05 -32.43
CA GLU A 71 -9.31 10.37 -32.63
C GLU A 71 -9.99 10.88 -31.35
N ALA A 72 -10.80 10.02 -30.72
CA ALA A 72 -11.47 10.37 -29.47
C ALA A 72 -10.47 10.62 -28.31
N MET A 73 -9.43 9.80 -28.18
CA MET A 73 -8.40 9.99 -27.16
C MET A 73 -7.60 11.28 -27.40
N ALA A 74 -7.27 11.61 -28.66
CA ALA A 74 -6.59 12.87 -28.98
C ALA A 74 -7.45 14.09 -28.58
N ALA A 75 -8.76 14.03 -28.79
CA ALA A 75 -9.69 15.08 -28.36
C ALA A 75 -9.73 15.22 -26.83
N VAL A 76 -9.76 14.10 -26.09
CA VAL A 76 -9.71 14.11 -24.62
C VAL A 76 -8.40 14.72 -24.11
N LEU A 77 -7.25 14.32 -24.65
CA LEU A 77 -5.95 14.86 -24.26
C LEU A 77 -5.83 16.37 -24.54
N ALA A 78 -6.39 16.83 -25.65
CA ALA A 78 -6.44 18.25 -25.99
C ALA A 78 -7.32 19.05 -25.01
N ASP A 79 -8.48 18.52 -24.62
CA ASP A 79 -9.36 19.17 -23.63
C ASP A 79 -8.70 19.23 -22.25
N LEU A 80 -8.04 18.15 -21.80
CA LEU A 80 -7.30 18.15 -20.53
C LEU A 80 -6.23 19.25 -20.52
N LYS A 81 -5.50 19.42 -21.62
CA LYS A 81 -4.51 20.49 -21.76
C LYS A 81 -5.17 21.87 -21.73
N GLN A 82 -6.30 22.04 -22.40
CA GLN A 82 -7.07 23.30 -22.38
C GLN A 82 -7.64 23.61 -20.98
N ALA A 83 -7.96 22.57 -20.21
CA ALA A 83 -8.41 22.66 -18.83
C ALA A 83 -7.30 23.04 -17.84
N GLY A 84 -6.05 23.18 -18.32
CA GLY A 84 -4.89 23.52 -17.48
C GLY A 84 -4.21 22.32 -16.85
N VAL A 85 -4.54 21.09 -17.26
CA VAL A 85 -3.83 19.90 -16.79
C VAL A 85 -2.47 19.82 -17.47
N GLU A 86 -1.42 19.68 -16.67
CA GLU A 86 -0.04 19.59 -17.16
C GLU A 86 0.27 18.22 -17.75
N GLU A 87 1.17 18.16 -18.73
CA GLU A 87 1.53 16.89 -19.40
C GLU A 87 2.10 15.84 -18.43
N ARG A 88 2.82 16.28 -17.37
CA ARG A 88 3.34 15.37 -16.32
C ARG A 88 2.26 14.73 -15.43
N ASP A 89 1.05 15.26 -15.50
CA ASP A 89 -0.12 14.83 -14.73
C ASP A 89 -1.08 13.99 -15.57
N VAL A 90 -0.75 13.72 -16.84
CA VAL A 90 -1.55 12.86 -17.73
C VAL A 90 -0.74 11.62 -18.10
N GLN A 91 -1.32 10.45 -17.89
CA GLN A 91 -0.69 9.18 -18.25
C GLN A 91 -1.70 8.25 -18.93
N THR A 92 -1.47 7.95 -20.20
CA THR A 92 -2.21 6.91 -20.91
C THR A 92 -1.77 5.52 -20.44
N SER A 93 -2.73 4.62 -20.26
CA SER A 93 -2.52 3.23 -19.85
C SER A 93 -3.60 2.33 -20.43
N GLY A 94 -3.53 1.01 -20.18
CA GLY A 94 -4.67 0.11 -20.44
C GLY A 94 -5.11 -0.02 -21.92
N PHE A 95 -4.26 0.34 -22.89
CA PHE A 95 -4.58 0.14 -24.30
C PHE A 95 -4.76 -1.34 -24.62
N SER A 96 -5.90 -1.70 -25.21
CA SER A 96 -6.22 -3.07 -25.58
C SER A 96 -7.13 -3.12 -26.80
N VAL A 97 -6.95 -4.16 -27.61
CA VAL A 97 -7.82 -4.48 -28.74
C VAL A 97 -8.32 -5.90 -28.53
N SER A 98 -9.63 -6.11 -28.56
CA SER A 98 -10.25 -7.41 -28.30
C SER A 98 -11.34 -7.70 -29.34
N PRO A 99 -11.42 -8.93 -29.89
CA PRO A 99 -12.54 -9.33 -30.73
C PRO A 99 -13.82 -9.37 -29.89
N ARG A 100 -14.93 -8.98 -30.51
CA ARG A 100 -16.28 -9.13 -29.99
C ARG A 100 -16.94 -10.29 -30.70
N TYR A 101 -17.36 -11.27 -29.92
CA TYR A 101 -18.02 -12.45 -30.46
C TYR A 101 -19.54 -12.31 -30.34
N ARG A 102 -20.26 -12.75 -31.38
CA ARG A 102 -21.69 -13.00 -31.31
C ARG A 102 -21.90 -14.51 -31.20
N GLN A 103 -22.73 -14.90 -30.25
CA GLN A 103 -23.20 -16.27 -30.11
C GLN A 103 -24.71 -16.23 -30.31
N ASP A 104 -25.16 -16.76 -31.43
CA ASP A 104 -26.58 -16.85 -31.73
C ASP A 104 -27.18 -18.09 -31.02
N PRO A 105 -28.41 -18.02 -30.48
CA PRO A 105 -29.03 -19.16 -29.80
C PRO A 105 -29.28 -20.29 -30.81
N SER A 106 -28.76 -21.48 -30.55
CA SER A 106 -29.02 -22.64 -31.41
C SER A 106 -30.49 -23.05 -31.31
N THR A 107 -31.19 -23.04 -32.45
CA THR A 107 -32.60 -23.45 -32.57
C THR A 107 -32.82 -24.95 -32.31
N ASP A 108 -31.75 -25.77 -32.40
CA ASP A 108 -31.84 -27.23 -32.47
C ASP A 108 -31.12 -27.94 -31.29
N GLY A 109 -30.69 -27.18 -30.28
CA GLY A 109 -29.97 -27.71 -29.11
C GLY A 109 -28.50 -28.07 -29.38
N GLY A 110 -27.94 -27.63 -30.52
CA GLY A 110 -26.52 -27.75 -30.85
C GLY A 110 -25.67 -26.63 -30.23
N TYR A 111 -24.34 -26.81 -30.23
CA TYR A 111 -23.41 -25.73 -29.90
C TYR A 111 -22.87 -25.13 -31.21
N GLU A 112 -23.21 -23.87 -31.49
CA GLU A 112 -22.58 -23.11 -32.57
C GLU A 112 -21.33 -22.40 -32.04
N ALA A 113 -20.25 -22.43 -32.83
CA ALA A 113 -19.02 -21.76 -32.46
C ALA A 113 -19.23 -20.23 -32.54
N PRO A 114 -18.78 -19.45 -31.55
CA PRO A 114 -18.94 -18.00 -31.57
C PRO A 114 -18.21 -17.36 -32.76
N GLU A 115 -18.91 -16.49 -33.49
CA GLU A 115 -18.35 -15.76 -34.63
C GLU A 115 -17.87 -14.37 -34.21
N ILE A 116 -16.78 -13.88 -34.80
CA ILE A 116 -16.32 -12.51 -34.57
C ILE A 116 -17.32 -11.56 -35.25
N ALA A 117 -18.01 -10.77 -34.45
CA ALA A 117 -18.96 -9.75 -34.87
C ALA A 117 -18.33 -8.35 -34.98
N GLY A 118 -17.11 -8.17 -34.48
CA GLY A 118 -16.37 -6.92 -34.57
C GLY A 118 -15.17 -6.89 -33.62
N TYR A 119 -14.65 -5.70 -33.39
CA TYR A 119 -13.53 -5.45 -32.50
C TYR A 119 -13.83 -4.27 -31.60
N GLN A 120 -13.40 -4.38 -30.35
CA GLN A 120 -13.43 -3.33 -29.36
C GLN A 120 -12.00 -2.88 -29.08
N VAL A 121 -11.78 -1.56 -29.07
CA VAL A 121 -10.55 -0.93 -28.60
C VAL A 121 -10.86 -0.14 -27.34
N SER A 122 -10.14 -0.42 -26.27
CA SER A 122 -10.17 0.34 -25.02
C SER A 122 -8.83 1.03 -24.81
N ASN A 123 -8.88 2.28 -24.35
CA ASN A 123 -7.71 3.08 -24.04
C ASN A 123 -8.01 3.93 -22.81
N SER A 124 -7.25 3.76 -21.74
CA SER A 124 -7.45 4.49 -20.49
C SER A 124 -6.43 5.60 -20.30
N VAL A 125 -6.83 6.64 -19.58
CA VAL A 125 -5.95 7.73 -19.17
C VAL A 125 -6.18 8.01 -17.68
N THR A 126 -5.07 8.08 -16.96
CA THR A 126 -5.02 8.50 -15.56
C THR A 126 -4.56 9.94 -15.52
N VAL A 127 -5.33 10.78 -14.84
CA VAL A 127 -5.13 12.22 -14.77
C VAL A 127 -5.01 12.65 -13.31
N ARG A 128 -3.95 13.39 -12.97
CA ARG A 128 -3.85 14.11 -11.70
C ARG A 128 -4.44 15.51 -11.87
N VAL A 129 -5.52 15.77 -11.15
CA VAL A 129 -6.22 17.05 -11.14
C VAL A 129 -5.88 17.77 -9.84
N ARG A 130 -4.95 18.72 -9.92
CA ARG A 130 -4.44 19.50 -8.78
C ARG A 130 -5.37 20.64 -8.35
N ASP A 131 -6.27 21.05 -9.25
CA ASP A 131 -7.33 22.00 -8.94
C ASP A 131 -8.67 21.25 -8.85
N LEU A 132 -9.06 20.93 -7.62
CA LEU A 132 -10.32 20.24 -7.35
C LEU A 132 -11.56 21.02 -7.82
N THR A 133 -11.47 22.35 -7.98
CA THR A 133 -12.59 23.15 -8.48
C THR A 133 -12.84 22.94 -9.98
N ALA A 134 -11.78 22.58 -10.73
CA ALA A 134 -11.86 22.27 -12.15
C ALA A 134 -12.37 20.84 -12.42
N LEU A 135 -12.36 19.96 -11.41
CA LEU A 135 -12.62 18.53 -11.55
C LEU A 135 -14.00 18.22 -12.15
N GLY A 136 -15.07 18.85 -11.64
CA GLY A 136 -16.42 18.64 -12.15
C GLY A 136 -16.55 19.01 -13.63
N GLY A 137 -15.97 20.16 -14.02
CA GLY A 137 -15.95 20.61 -15.41
C GLY A 137 -15.11 19.70 -16.33
N ILE A 138 -14.01 19.14 -15.84
CA ILE A 138 -13.20 18.15 -16.58
C ILE A 138 -14.03 16.89 -16.84
N ILE A 139 -14.72 16.37 -15.82
CA ILE A 139 -15.57 15.18 -15.96
C ILE A 139 -16.67 15.41 -16.99
N ASP A 140 -17.39 16.53 -16.89
CA ASP A 140 -18.50 16.86 -17.79
C ASP A 140 -18.06 16.97 -19.26
N ARG A 141 -16.88 17.54 -19.51
CA ARG A 141 -16.34 17.66 -20.88
C ARG A 141 -15.81 16.33 -21.39
N SER A 142 -15.11 15.54 -20.56
CA SER A 142 -14.62 14.22 -20.93
C SER A 142 -15.74 13.30 -21.41
N VAL A 143 -16.89 13.29 -20.72
CA VAL A 143 -18.07 12.50 -21.14
C VAL A 143 -18.58 12.95 -22.51
N LYS A 144 -18.64 14.26 -22.78
CA LYS A 144 -19.06 14.80 -24.09
C LYS A 144 -18.09 14.46 -25.22
N LEU A 145 -16.80 14.28 -24.92
CA LEU A 145 -15.76 13.87 -25.86
C LEU A 145 -15.70 12.35 -26.08
N GLY A 146 -16.62 11.61 -25.45
CA GLY A 146 -16.83 10.19 -25.69
C GLY A 146 -15.94 9.28 -24.85
N VAL A 147 -15.46 9.78 -23.70
CA VAL A 147 -15.16 8.91 -22.55
C VAL A 147 -16.46 8.26 -22.12
N ASN A 148 -16.45 6.94 -22.07
CA ASN A 148 -17.65 6.14 -21.85
C ASN A 148 -17.43 4.95 -20.91
N ASP A 149 -16.22 4.82 -20.39
CA ASP A 149 -15.87 3.84 -19.37
C ASP A 149 -14.94 4.48 -18.32
N GLY A 150 -14.96 3.96 -17.10
CA GLY A 150 -14.26 4.54 -15.95
C GLY A 150 -15.09 5.54 -15.14
N GLY A 151 -14.42 6.57 -14.58
CA GLY A 151 -15.01 7.50 -13.60
C GLY A 151 -14.62 7.23 -12.16
N ASN A 152 -13.55 6.45 -11.95
CA ASN A 152 -12.98 6.29 -10.62
C ASN A 152 -12.24 7.58 -10.24
N ILE A 153 -12.68 8.18 -9.12
CA ILE A 153 -12.11 9.41 -8.57
C ILE A 153 -11.51 9.05 -7.22
N ALA A 154 -10.19 9.18 -7.10
CA ALA A 154 -9.49 9.05 -5.83
C ALA A 154 -9.00 10.43 -5.39
N LEU A 155 -9.62 10.97 -4.34
CA LEU A 155 -9.18 12.21 -3.70
C LEU A 155 -7.94 11.93 -2.85
N THR A 156 -6.88 12.70 -3.06
CA THR A 156 -5.57 12.45 -2.47
C THR A 156 -4.83 13.77 -2.20
N ASN A 157 -3.62 13.63 -1.69
CA ASN A 157 -2.70 14.73 -1.43
C ASN A 157 -1.43 14.56 -2.24
N ASP A 158 -0.96 15.63 -2.88
CA ASP A 158 0.28 15.61 -3.65
C ASP A 158 1.50 15.46 -2.74
N ASN A 159 1.48 16.12 -1.59
CA ASN A 159 2.55 16.04 -0.61
C ASN A 159 2.03 15.77 0.82
N PRO A 160 1.85 14.50 1.20
CA PRO A 160 1.43 14.13 2.55
C PRO A 160 2.59 14.02 3.54
N ASP A 161 3.83 14.35 3.16
CA ASP A 161 5.01 14.02 3.97
C ASP A 161 4.99 14.70 5.35
N ALA A 162 4.41 15.90 5.44
CA ALA A 162 4.23 16.60 6.71
C ALA A 162 3.23 15.88 7.64
N ALA A 163 2.10 15.41 7.09
CA ALA A 163 1.12 14.64 7.84
C ALA A 163 1.70 13.29 8.29
N VAL A 164 2.40 12.58 7.39
CA VAL A 164 3.10 11.34 7.72
C VAL A 164 4.16 11.54 8.79
N ALA A 165 4.91 12.66 8.74
CA ALA A 165 5.89 12.98 9.78
C ALA A 165 5.24 13.25 11.14
N GLU A 166 4.04 13.83 11.18
CA GLU A 166 3.28 14.02 12.41
C GLU A 166 2.76 12.70 12.96
N ALA A 167 2.12 11.88 12.12
CA ALA A 167 1.69 10.53 12.47
C ALA A 167 2.85 9.67 13.02
N ARG A 168 4.06 9.82 12.46
CA ARG A 168 5.27 9.15 12.97
C ARG A 168 5.64 9.58 14.39
N LYS A 169 5.57 10.88 14.70
CA LYS A 169 5.87 11.37 16.06
C LYS A 169 4.85 10.82 17.05
N GLU A 170 3.58 10.80 16.69
CA GLU A 170 2.52 10.22 17.51
C GLU A 170 2.74 8.72 17.74
N ALA A 171 3.10 7.96 16.70
CA ALA A 171 3.37 6.53 16.82
C ALA A 171 4.52 6.23 17.81
N VAL A 172 5.60 7.03 17.76
CA VAL A 172 6.72 6.89 18.70
C VAL A 172 6.30 7.25 20.12
N ALA A 173 5.51 8.31 20.30
CA ALA A 173 5.00 8.73 21.61
C ALA A 173 4.06 7.67 22.22
N ASP A 174 3.16 7.10 21.42
CA ASP A 174 2.25 6.02 21.81
C ASP A 174 3.02 4.75 22.20
N ALA A 175 4.01 4.34 21.41
CA ALA A 175 4.91 3.23 21.76
C ALA A 175 5.60 3.47 23.11
N ALA A 176 6.17 4.66 23.31
CA ALA A 176 6.85 5.01 24.57
C ALA A 176 5.89 4.96 25.78
N ALA A 177 4.67 5.47 25.63
CA ALA A 177 3.64 5.42 26.67
C ALA A 177 3.26 3.98 27.03
N LYS A 178 3.08 3.11 26.02
CA LYS A 178 2.79 1.68 26.21
C LYS A 178 3.94 0.95 26.92
N ALA A 179 5.18 1.20 26.52
CA ALA A 179 6.35 0.56 27.16
C ALA A 179 6.49 0.97 28.63
N LYS A 180 6.25 2.26 28.92
CA LYS A 180 6.23 2.76 30.30
C LYS A 180 5.12 2.10 31.13
N ALA A 181 3.91 2.02 30.60
CA ALA A 181 2.78 1.39 31.31
C ALA A 181 3.06 -0.09 31.63
N LEU A 182 3.65 -0.85 30.70
CA LEU A 182 4.00 -2.25 30.90
C LEU A 182 5.09 -2.45 31.96
N THR A 183 6.12 -1.63 31.94
CA THR A 183 7.24 -1.72 32.89
C THR A 183 6.82 -1.29 34.30
N ASP A 184 6.05 -0.19 34.42
CA ASP A 184 5.46 0.25 35.69
C ASP A 184 4.59 -0.87 36.31
N ALA A 185 3.73 -1.52 35.50
CA ALA A 185 2.86 -2.60 35.96
C ALA A 185 3.63 -3.87 36.36
N ALA A 186 4.78 -4.14 35.74
CA ALA A 186 5.65 -5.25 36.07
C ALA A 186 6.61 -4.96 37.23
N GLY A 187 6.66 -3.72 37.74
CA GLY A 187 7.55 -3.32 38.83
C GLY A 187 9.03 -3.25 38.43
N VAL A 188 9.32 -3.03 37.15
CA VAL A 188 10.68 -2.89 36.59
C VAL A 188 10.85 -1.51 35.96
N LYS A 189 12.10 -1.10 35.67
CA LYS A 189 12.36 0.19 35.03
C LYS A 189 12.48 0.05 33.51
N LEU A 190 11.89 1.00 32.78
CA LEU A 190 12.10 1.12 31.34
C LEU A 190 13.52 1.64 31.07
N GLY A 191 14.30 0.87 30.30
CA GLY A 191 15.66 1.22 29.91
C GLY A 191 15.77 1.89 28.55
N ARG A 192 16.99 1.92 28.01
CA ARG A 192 17.30 2.50 26.69
C ARG A 192 16.58 1.78 25.55
N ILE A 193 16.41 2.49 24.44
CA ILE A 193 15.96 1.90 23.17
C ILE A 193 17.09 1.01 22.61
N ILE A 194 16.74 -0.22 22.23
CA ILE A 194 17.61 -1.19 21.55
C ILE A 194 17.38 -1.13 20.04
N GLU A 195 16.11 -1.07 19.62
CA GLU A 195 15.74 -1.11 18.21
C GLU A 195 14.47 -0.28 17.97
N ILE A 196 14.42 0.42 16.84
CA ILE A 196 13.21 1.05 16.30
C ILE A 196 13.03 0.51 14.88
N ASN A 197 11.86 -0.06 14.62
CA ASN A 197 11.47 -0.55 13.30
C ASN A 197 10.16 0.14 12.89
N GLU A 198 10.26 1.05 11.93
CA GLU A 198 9.10 1.62 11.25
C GLU A 198 8.77 0.77 10.04
N ASN A 199 7.50 0.45 9.83
CA ASN A 199 7.09 -0.28 8.63
C ASN A 199 7.46 0.54 7.38
N PHE A 200 8.23 -0.06 6.46
CA PHE A 200 8.79 0.63 5.29
C PHE A 200 7.76 0.97 4.20
N ALA A 201 6.53 0.45 4.30
CA ALA A 201 5.48 0.80 3.35
C ALA A 201 5.04 2.26 3.53
N ARG A 202 5.14 3.07 2.47
CA ARG A 202 4.67 4.47 2.50
C ARG A 202 3.17 4.47 2.85
N PRO A 203 2.75 5.18 3.92
CA PRO A 203 1.34 5.24 4.30
C PRO A 203 0.49 5.74 3.14
N MET A 204 -0.53 4.95 2.77
CA MET A 204 -1.50 5.34 1.74
C MET A 204 -2.64 6.11 2.40
N PRO A 205 -3.17 7.16 1.73
CA PRO A 205 -4.33 7.88 2.26
C PRO A 205 -5.52 6.93 2.43
N GLN A 206 -6.17 7.01 3.58
CA GLN A 206 -7.45 6.35 3.84
C GLN A 206 -8.56 7.40 3.90
N PRO A 207 -9.54 7.39 2.98
CA PRO A 207 -10.67 8.32 3.05
C PRO A 207 -11.48 8.14 4.33
N ILE A 208 -11.71 9.23 5.06
CA ILE A 208 -12.58 9.23 6.24
C ILE A 208 -14.03 9.46 5.81
N TYR A 209 -14.82 8.39 5.81
CA TYR A 209 -16.26 8.48 5.56
C TYR A 209 -17.01 8.94 6.82
N ARG A 210 -17.18 10.25 7.02
CA ARG A 210 -18.12 10.77 8.03
C ARG A 210 -19.55 10.65 7.50
N ALA A 211 -20.38 9.84 8.17
CA ALA A 211 -21.76 9.52 7.77
C ALA A 211 -22.77 10.70 7.80
N ALA A 212 -22.31 11.97 7.81
CA ALA A 212 -23.14 13.13 8.13
C ALA A 212 -23.00 14.31 7.14
N MET A 213 -22.73 14.08 5.86
CA MET A 213 -22.65 15.15 4.84
C MET A 213 -23.61 14.91 3.67
N ALA A 214 -24.87 14.59 3.98
CA ALA A 214 -25.96 14.48 3.00
C ALA A 214 -27.03 15.53 3.28
N LYS A 215 -26.68 16.82 3.20
CA LYS A 215 -27.69 17.88 3.12
C LYS A 215 -27.14 19.19 2.56
N GLU A 216 -27.03 19.26 1.24
CA GLU A 216 -27.29 20.45 0.39
C GLU A 216 -26.68 20.23 -0.99
N MET A 217 -27.51 19.95 -2.00
CA MET A 217 -27.08 20.03 -3.40
C MET A 217 -28.22 20.55 -4.26
N SER A 218 -28.07 21.79 -4.70
CA SER A 218 -28.71 22.34 -5.88
C SER A 218 -27.63 22.99 -6.75
N ASP A 219 -27.05 22.23 -7.68
CA ASP A 219 -26.65 22.76 -8.99
C ASP A 219 -26.27 21.62 -9.96
N ALA A 220 -26.28 21.91 -11.27
CA ALA A 220 -26.16 20.96 -12.38
C ALA A 220 -24.75 20.36 -12.63
N SER A 221 -23.87 20.34 -11.64
CA SER A 221 -22.52 19.75 -11.70
C SER A 221 -22.42 18.49 -10.86
N VAL A 222 -21.57 17.52 -11.25
CA VAL A 222 -21.30 16.32 -10.43
C VAL A 222 -20.79 16.76 -9.05
N PRO A 223 -21.51 16.47 -7.96
CA PRO A 223 -21.12 16.93 -6.64
C PRO A 223 -19.98 16.07 -6.07
N ILE A 224 -18.90 16.72 -5.63
CA ILE A 224 -17.73 16.06 -5.08
C ILE A 224 -17.51 16.57 -3.66
N ALA A 225 -17.71 15.71 -2.66
CA ALA A 225 -17.37 16.00 -1.27
C ALA A 225 -15.94 15.55 -0.99
N SER A 226 -15.07 16.46 -0.57
CA SER A 226 -13.63 16.19 -0.45
C SER A 226 -13.26 15.29 0.73
N GLY A 227 -14.05 15.29 1.82
CA GLY A 227 -13.73 14.53 3.03
C GLY A 227 -12.37 14.91 3.64
N GLU A 228 -11.80 13.99 4.42
CA GLU A 228 -10.44 14.06 4.95
C GLU A 228 -9.73 12.74 4.64
N ASN A 229 -8.43 12.78 4.34
CA ASN A 229 -7.57 11.61 4.26
C ASN A 229 -6.85 11.39 5.58
N SER A 230 -6.76 10.14 6.02
CA SER A 230 -5.96 9.72 7.17
C SER A 230 -4.66 9.04 6.71
N TYR A 231 -3.57 9.36 7.39
CA TYR A 231 -2.26 8.74 7.25
C TYR A 231 -1.84 8.10 8.56
N THR A 232 -1.77 6.77 8.58
CA THR A 232 -1.39 6.00 9.76
C THR A 232 0.06 5.52 9.66
N VAL A 233 0.81 5.67 10.74
CA VAL A 233 2.17 5.13 10.88
C VAL A 233 2.19 4.17 12.06
N THR A 234 2.84 3.01 11.87
CA THR A 234 3.08 2.03 12.92
C THR A 234 4.57 1.85 13.13
N VAL A 235 5.01 1.92 14.38
CA VAL A 235 6.41 1.76 14.78
C VAL A 235 6.50 0.70 15.87
N ASN A 236 7.38 -0.29 15.66
CA ASN A 236 7.76 -1.24 16.69
C ASN A 236 9.03 -0.77 17.38
N ILE A 237 9.02 -0.71 18.71
CA ILE A 237 10.18 -0.30 19.50
C ILE A 237 10.50 -1.38 20.53
N THR A 238 11.77 -1.77 20.57
CA THR A 238 12.33 -2.65 21.60
C THR A 238 13.12 -1.80 22.59
N TYR A 239 12.73 -1.85 23.86
CA TYR A 239 13.46 -1.22 24.96
C TYR A 239 14.12 -2.29 25.82
N ALA A 240 15.28 -1.96 26.40
CA ALA A 240 15.85 -2.72 27.50
C ALA A 240 14.97 -2.59 28.75
N ILE A 241 15.04 -3.58 29.63
CA ILE A 241 14.49 -3.51 30.99
C ILE A 241 15.66 -3.35 31.95
N GLU A 242 15.60 -2.32 32.79
CA GLU A 242 16.54 -2.11 33.89
C GLU A 242 16.02 -2.84 35.13
N GLN A 243 16.88 -3.70 35.70
CA GLN A 243 16.62 -4.51 36.90
C GLN A 243 17.40 -3.97 38.10
#